data_AF-A0A962UQK8-F1
#
_entry.id   AF-A0A962UQK8-F1
#
_cell.length_a   1.000
_cell.length_b   1.000
_cell.length_c   1.000
_cell.angle_alpha   90.00
_cell.angle_beta   90.00
_cell.angle_gamma   90.00
#
_symmetry.space_group_name_H-M   'P 1'
#
loop_
_entity.id
_entity.type
_entity.pdbx_description
1 polymer ?
#
loop_
_entity_poly.entity_id
_entity_poly.type
_entity_poly.pdbx_seq_one_letter_code
_entity_poly.pdbx_strand_id
1 'polypeptide(L)'
;MKISAFAVSVLWLGWPALVPAQPDAAMLAWQAGDSAAAREAWQERAEQGDAEASLYLGYIHRNGVSVPRNEALALHWYRRAAEMGQAEAQYELGLMYELGIGVAADPGEAAMWYGLSSAQACPGQLSAGGRLGDR
;
A
#
# COMPACT_ATOMS: atom_id res chain seq x y z
N MET A 1 -18.39 34.56 -29.65
CA MET A 1 -18.66 33.18 -29.17
C MET A 1 -18.27 32.19 -30.24
N LYS A 2 -17.20 31.42 -30.00
CA LYS A 2 -16.84 30.10 -30.56
C LYS A 2 -15.35 29.88 -30.25
N ILE A 3 -15.07 29.17 -29.16
CA ILE A 3 -13.73 28.63 -28.93
C ILE A 3 -13.78 27.22 -29.52
N SER A 4 -13.22 27.08 -30.72
CA SER A 4 -13.05 25.79 -31.38
C SER A 4 -11.78 25.11 -30.88
N ALA A 5 -11.88 23.78 -30.78
CA ALA A 5 -10.86 22.84 -30.38
C ALA A 5 -9.47 23.08 -30.98
N PHE A 6 -8.44 23.01 -30.14
CA PHE A 6 -7.09 22.62 -30.53
C PHE A 6 -6.59 21.57 -29.55
N ALA A 7 -6.50 20.34 -30.06
CA ALA A 7 -5.69 19.29 -29.48
C ALA A 7 -4.20 19.58 -29.79
N VAL A 8 -3.35 19.08 -28.90
CA VAL A 8 -1.90 18.88 -29.06
C VAL A 8 -1.05 20.15 -29.01
N SER A 9 -0.49 20.43 -27.82
CA SER A 9 0.90 20.87 -27.64
C SER A 9 1.21 20.94 -26.14
N VAL A 10 1.69 19.84 -25.56
CA VAL A 10 2.38 19.85 -24.26
C VAL A 10 3.85 19.59 -24.54
N LEU A 11 4.56 20.66 -24.92
CA LEU A 11 6.03 20.67 -25.00
C LEU A 11 6.56 21.39 -23.76
N TRP A 12 6.96 20.53 -22.82
CA TRP A 12 7.93 20.71 -21.74
C TRP A 12 8.77 21.99 -21.76
N LEU A 13 8.55 22.86 -20.76
CA LEU A 13 9.61 23.63 -20.10
C LEU A 13 9.19 23.92 -18.64
N GLY A 14 9.67 23.11 -17.70
CA GLY A 14 10.00 23.60 -16.35
C GLY A 14 8.92 23.57 -15.27
N TRP A 15 8.44 22.39 -14.88
CA TRP A 15 8.04 22.18 -13.48
C TRP A 15 8.29 20.74 -13.01
N PRO A 16 9.48 20.43 -12.46
CA PRO A 16 9.73 19.16 -11.80
C PRO A 16 9.57 19.36 -10.29
N ALA A 17 8.35 19.38 -9.79
CA ALA A 17 8.07 19.19 -8.37
C ALA A 17 6.56 19.15 -8.14
N LEU A 18 6.05 18.07 -7.55
CA LEU A 18 4.70 18.01 -6.99
C LEU A 18 3.55 17.80 -7.99
N VAL A 19 3.68 16.83 -8.91
CA VAL A 19 2.49 16.02 -9.20
C VAL A 19 2.30 15.15 -7.95
N PRO A 20 1.26 15.36 -7.12
CA PRO A 20 1.00 14.42 -6.03
C PRO A 20 0.88 13.03 -6.66
N ALA A 21 1.55 12.03 -6.09
CA ALA A 21 1.49 10.63 -6.52
C ALA A 21 0.01 10.27 -6.77
N GLN A 22 -0.43 10.23 -8.03
CA GLN A 22 -1.85 10.34 -8.37
C GLN A 22 -2.66 9.23 -7.67
N PRO A 23 -3.43 9.55 -6.61
CA PRO A 23 -4.40 8.61 -6.08
C PRO A 23 -5.56 8.43 -7.07
N ASP A 24 -5.74 9.39 -7.97
CA ASP A 24 -6.96 9.61 -8.73
C ASP A 24 -7.20 8.52 -9.78
N ALA A 25 -6.24 8.21 -10.65
CA ALA A 25 -6.52 7.31 -11.78
C ALA A 25 -6.87 5.88 -11.35
N ALA A 26 -6.10 5.30 -10.42
CA ALA A 26 -6.34 3.95 -9.93
C ALA A 26 -7.61 3.87 -9.06
N MET A 27 -7.82 4.84 -8.18
CA MET A 27 -9.04 4.88 -7.35
C MET A 27 -10.29 5.22 -8.15
N LEU A 28 -10.20 6.06 -9.18
CA LEU A 28 -11.31 6.34 -10.10
C LEU A 28 -11.69 5.10 -10.90
N ALA A 29 -10.70 4.36 -11.42
CA ALA A 29 -10.95 3.08 -12.10
C ALA A 29 -11.61 2.08 -11.14
N TRP A 30 -11.13 1.99 -9.90
CA TRP A 30 -11.73 1.16 -8.86
C TRP A 30 -13.18 1.56 -8.54
N GLN A 31 -13.46 2.85 -8.38
CA GLN A 31 -14.80 3.37 -8.14
C GLN A 31 -15.74 3.20 -9.33
N ALA A 32 -15.21 3.21 -10.55
CA ALA A 32 -15.95 2.92 -11.78
C ALA A 32 -16.23 1.41 -11.96
N GLY A 33 -15.67 0.55 -11.09
CA GLY A 33 -15.79 -0.91 -11.19
C GLY A 33 -14.80 -1.55 -12.15
N ASP A 34 -13.87 -0.78 -12.74
CA ASP A 34 -12.77 -1.29 -13.56
C ASP A 34 -11.56 -1.62 -12.68
N SER A 35 -11.69 -2.73 -11.96
CA SER A 35 -10.62 -3.23 -11.10
C SER A 35 -9.39 -3.70 -11.89
N ALA A 36 -9.52 -3.98 -13.19
CA ALA A 36 -8.40 -4.40 -14.03
C ALA A 36 -7.49 -3.22 -14.37
N ALA A 37 -8.08 -2.09 -14.79
CA ALA A 37 -7.34 -0.85 -15.02
C ALA A 37 -6.74 -0.31 -13.71
N ALA A 38 -7.48 -0.41 -12.59
CA ALA A 38 -6.98 -0.01 -11.27
C ALA A 38 -5.73 -0.82 -10.87
N ARG A 39 -5.76 -2.15 -11.08
CA ARG A 39 -4.63 -3.05 -10.82
C ARG A 39 -3.40 -2.65 -11.65
N GLU A 40 -3.58 -2.37 -12.93
CA GLU A 40 -2.45 -1.98 -13.80
C GLU A 40 -1.81 -0.67 -13.35
N ALA A 41 -2.62 0.33 -13.01
CA ALA A 41 -2.14 1.60 -12.49
C ALA A 41 -1.41 1.44 -11.13
N TRP A 42 -1.94 0.59 -10.23
CA TRP A 42 -1.25 0.28 -8.98
C TRP A 42 0.03 -0.52 -9.20
N GLN A 43 0.08 -1.39 -10.20
CA GLN A 43 1.28 -2.15 -10.53
C GLN A 43 2.44 -1.24 -10.94
N GLU A 44 2.17 -0.28 -11.83
CA GLU A 44 3.16 0.72 -12.22
C GLU A 44 3.65 1.55 -11.00
N ARG A 45 2.72 2.01 -10.15
CA ARG A 45 3.06 2.75 -8.92
C ARG A 45 3.88 1.89 -7.94
N ALA A 46 3.50 0.64 -7.73
CA ALA A 46 4.19 -0.27 -6.82
C ALA A 46 5.62 -0.59 -7.30
N GLU A 47 5.82 -0.68 -8.62
CA GLU A 47 7.14 -0.80 -9.23
C GLU A 47 8.00 0.45 -9.00
N GLN A 48 7.38 1.64 -8.94
CA GLN A 48 8.03 2.90 -8.57
C GLN A 48 8.26 3.05 -7.05
N GLY A 49 7.88 2.05 -6.24
CA GLY A 49 8.09 2.07 -4.79
C GLY A 49 6.95 2.72 -4.00
N ASP A 50 5.75 2.79 -4.57
CA ASP A 50 4.58 3.27 -3.85
C ASP A 50 4.02 2.20 -2.90
N ALA A 51 4.06 2.50 -1.60
CA ALA A 51 3.59 1.61 -0.55
C ALA A 51 2.06 1.43 -0.55
N GLU A 52 1.31 2.48 -0.89
CA GLU A 52 -0.15 2.45 -0.95
C GLU A 52 -0.60 1.58 -2.12
N ALA A 53 0.05 1.72 -3.28
CA ALA A 53 -0.22 0.87 -4.43
C ALA A 53 0.09 -0.61 -4.15
N SER A 54 1.21 -0.88 -3.46
CA SER A 54 1.57 -2.23 -3.02
C SER A 54 0.51 -2.83 -2.08
N LEU A 55 -0.06 -2.04 -1.17
CA LEU A 55 -1.16 -2.47 -0.30
C LEU A 55 -2.40 -2.90 -1.12
N TYR A 56 -2.83 -2.07 -2.09
CA TYR A 56 -4.00 -2.38 -2.90
C TYR A 56 -3.80 -3.60 -3.81
N LEU A 57 -2.59 -3.82 -4.34
CA LEU A 57 -2.27 -5.06 -5.06
C LEU A 57 -2.36 -6.28 -4.14
N GLY A 58 -1.88 -6.18 -2.90
CA GLY A 58 -2.06 -7.21 -1.88
C GLY A 58 -3.54 -7.55 -1.67
N TYR A 59 -4.38 -6.53 -1.55
CA TYR A 59 -5.84 -6.67 -1.40
C TYR A 59 -6.50 -7.35 -2.60
N ILE A 60 -6.14 -6.94 -3.82
CA ILE A 60 -6.64 -7.55 -5.05
C ILE A 60 -6.34 -9.04 -5.10
N HIS A 61 -5.09 -9.43 -4.84
CA HIS A 61 -4.67 -10.83 -4.88
C HIS A 61 -5.25 -11.66 -3.72
N ARG A 62 -5.43 -11.07 -2.53
CA ARG A 62 -6.00 -11.74 -1.36
C ARG A 62 -7.48 -12.07 -1.55
N ASN A 63 -8.24 -11.14 -2.14
CA ASN A 63 -9.69 -11.27 -2.32
C ASN A 63 -10.06 -11.83 -3.70
N GLY A 64 -9.10 -11.90 -4.64
CA GLY A 64 -9.36 -12.36 -6.01
C GLY A 64 -10.19 -11.37 -6.82
N VAL A 65 -9.94 -10.06 -6.67
CA VAL A 65 -10.67 -9.03 -7.41
C VAL A 65 -10.05 -8.88 -8.79
N SER A 66 -10.80 -9.13 -9.86
CA SER A 66 -10.33 -9.12 -11.27
C SER A 66 -9.22 -10.12 -11.64
N VAL A 67 -8.68 -10.85 -10.67
CA VAL A 67 -7.68 -11.91 -10.84
C VAL A 67 -8.00 -13.07 -9.91
N PRO A 68 -7.55 -14.31 -10.21
CA PRO A 68 -7.69 -15.42 -9.27
C PRO A 68 -7.01 -15.10 -7.93
N ARG A 69 -7.64 -15.54 -6.84
CA ARG A 69 -7.07 -15.42 -5.49
C ARG A 69 -5.70 -16.09 -5.46
N ASN A 70 -4.70 -15.35 -4.98
CA ASN A 70 -3.34 -15.83 -4.83
C ASN A 70 -2.73 -15.27 -3.55
N GLU A 71 -2.76 -16.09 -2.51
CA GLU A 71 -2.31 -15.71 -1.18
C GLU A 71 -0.80 -15.45 -1.14
N ALA A 72 0.00 -16.18 -1.92
CA ALA A 72 1.44 -15.97 -1.97
C ALA A 72 1.82 -14.63 -2.62
N LEU A 73 1.13 -14.24 -3.70
CA LEU A 73 1.29 -12.91 -4.30
C LEU A 73 0.78 -11.81 -3.37
N ALA A 74 -0.34 -12.04 -2.68
CA ALA A 74 -0.83 -11.09 -1.68
C ALA A 74 0.21 -10.85 -0.58
N LEU A 75 0.79 -11.93 -0.04
CA LEU A 75 1.85 -11.87 0.98
C LEU A 75 3.04 -11.05 0.49
N HIS A 76 3.48 -11.28 -0.75
CA HIS A 76 4.59 -10.53 -1.36
C HIS A 76 4.33 -9.02 -1.39
N TRP A 77 3.16 -8.61 -1.88
CA TRP A 77 2.80 -7.21 -1.99
C TRP A 77 2.56 -6.54 -0.63
N TYR A 78 1.90 -7.23 0.31
CA TYR A 78 1.75 -6.74 1.68
C TYR A 78 3.08 -6.61 2.39
N ARG A 79 4.01 -7.56 2.25
CA ARG A 79 5.34 -7.44 2.84
C ARG A 79 6.08 -6.21 2.31
N ARG A 80 6.03 -5.97 1.01
CA ARG A 80 6.63 -4.78 0.39
C ARG A 80 6.05 -3.48 0.96
N ALA A 81 4.73 -3.38 1.09
CA ALA A 81 4.07 -2.21 1.70
C ALA A 81 4.40 -2.09 3.21
N ALA A 82 4.45 -3.20 3.93
CA ALA A 82 4.73 -3.26 5.36
C ALA A 82 6.17 -2.83 5.69
N GLU A 83 7.14 -3.23 4.87
CA GLU A 83 8.55 -2.81 4.97
C GLU A 83 8.72 -1.30 4.74
N MET A 84 7.84 -0.69 3.93
CA MET A 84 7.79 0.76 3.73
C MET A 84 7.02 1.51 4.83
N GLY A 85 6.60 0.80 5.88
CA GLY A 85 5.95 1.40 7.04
C GLY A 85 4.43 1.52 6.93
N GLN A 86 3.78 0.96 5.90
CA GLN A 86 2.32 1.05 5.83
C GLN A 86 1.69 0.18 6.96
N ALA A 87 1.09 0.84 7.95
CA ALA A 87 0.51 0.20 9.13
C ALA A 87 -0.60 -0.80 8.77
N GLU A 88 -1.41 -0.50 7.75
CA GLU A 88 -2.47 -1.41 7.30
C GLU A 88 -1.89 -2.69 6.67
N ALA A 89 -0.81 -2.57 5.89
CA ALA A 89 -0.12 -3.71 5.32
C ALA A 89 0.57 -4.56 6.40
N GLN A 90 1.14 -3.93 7.42
CA GLN A 90 1.72 -4.62 8.58
C GLN A 90 0.65 -5.40 9.34
N TYR A 91 -0.53 -4.83 9.54
CA TYR A 91 -1.65 -5.53 10.16
C TYR A 91 -2.13 -6.73 9.33
N GLU A 92 -2.34 -6.56 8.02
CA GLU A 92 -2.72 -7.67 7.13
C GLU A 92 -1.65 -8.77 7.07
N LEU A 93 -0.38 -8.39 7.08
CA LEU A 93 0.73 -9.35 7.12
C LEU A 93 0.74 -10.13 8.44
N GLY A 94 0.48 -9.46 9.57
CA GLY A 94 0.29 -10.10 10.87
C GLY A 94 -0.84 -11.13 10.84
N LEU A 95 -1.99 -10.79 10.25
CA LEU A 95 -3.11 -11.72 10.07
C LEU A 95 -2.75 -12.91 9.19
N MET A 96 -1.98 -12.70 8.12
CA MET A 96 -1.56 -13.78 7.22
C MET A 96 -0.64 -14.79 7.92
N TYR A 97 0.27 -14.31 8.76
CA TYR A 97 1.12 -15.19 9.60
C TYR A 97 0.35 -15.84 10.75
N GLU A 98 -0.64 -15.18 11.33
CA GLU A 98 -1.46 -15.78 12.40
C GLU A 98 -2.33 -16.92 11.86
N LEU A 99 -2.95 -16.71 10.70
CA LEU A 99 -3.89 -17.65 10.09
C LEU A 99 -3.23 -18.66 9.14
N GLY A 100 -1.94 -18.49 8.83
CA GLY A 100 -1.22 -19.33 7.87
C GLY A 100 -1.74 -19.19 6.44
N ILE A 101 -2.09 -17.97 6.01
CA ILE A 101 -2.64 -17.67 4.68
C ILE A 101 -1.47 -17.37 3.75
N GLY A 102 -1.25 -18.19 2.73
CA GLY A 102 -0.13 -18.03 1.78
C GLY A 102 1.27 -18.24 2.37
N VAL A 103 1.39 -18.47 3.67
CA VAL A 103 2.63 -18.72 4.42
C VAL A 103 2.34 -19.69 5.57
N ALA A 104 3.36 -20.37 6.08
CA ALA A 104 3.22 -21.16 7.30
C ALA A 104 2.84 -20.24 8.47
N ALA A 105 1.93 -20.70 9.32
CA ALA A 105 1.52 -19.91 10.47
C ALA A 105 2.72 -19.70 11.41
N ASP A 106 2.98 -18.45 11.76
CA ASP A 106 4.04 -18.05 12.68
C ASP A 106 3.48 -16.96 13.63
N PRO A 107 3.06 -17.33 14.84
CA PRO A 107 2.52 -16.37 15.79
C PRO A 107 3.57 -15.36 16.29
N GLY A 108 4.87 -15.68 16.22
CA GLY A 108 5.94 -14.77 16.57
C GLY A 108 6.10 -13.68 15.52
N GLU A 109 6.11 -14.07 14.24
CA GLU A 109 6.16 -13.10 13.13
C GLU A 109 4.87 -12.27 13.08
N ALA A 110 3.71 -12.87 13.35
CA ALA A 110 2.44 -12.15 13.46
C ALA A 110 2.48 -11.06 14.55
N ALA A 111 2.93 -11.41 15.76
CA ALA A 111 3.04 -10.48 16.87
C ALA A 111 4.02 -9.33 16.58
N MET A 112 5.13 -9.61 15.88
CA MET A 112 6.07 -8.58 15.44
C MET A 112 5.39 -7.58 14.50
N TRP A 113 4.68 -8.04 13.48
CA TRP A 113 4.01 -7.17 12.50
C TRP A 113 2.87 -6.36 13.14
N TYR A 114 2.07 -6.95 14.04
CA TYR A 114 1.07 -6.20 14.82
C TYR A 114 1.70 -5.16 15.76
N GLY A 115 2.85 -5.47 16.35
CA GLY A 115 3.62 -4.53 17.16
C GLY A 115 4.02 -3.30 16.35
N LEU A 116 4.52 -3.50 15.14
CA LEU A 116 4.90 -2.42 14.23
C LEU A 116 3.70 -1.56 13.80
N SER A 117 2.56 -2.19 13.45
CA SER A 117 1.36 -1.43 13.05
C SER A 117 0.84 -0.55 14.20
N SER A 118 0.86 -1.07 15.43
CA SER A 118 0.37 -0.36 16.62
C SER A 118 1.31 0.76 17.08
N ALA A 119 2.63 0.56 17.00
CA ALA A 119 3.62 1.58 17.34
C ALA A 119 3.52 2.79 16.39
N GLN A 120 3.23 2.56 15.11
CA GLN A 120 3.01 3.63 14.15
C GLN A 120 1.66 4.34 14.32
N ALA A 121 0.63 3.62 14.78
CA ALA A 121 -0.68 4.19 15.08
C ALA A 121 -0.66 5.11 16.34
N CYS A 122 0.36 5.01 17.19
CA CYS A 122 0.54 5.86 18.37
C CYS A 122 1.82 6.72 18.28
N PRO A 123 1.81 7.85 17.54
CA PRO A 123 2.96 8.76 17.45
C PRO A 123 3.31 9.46 18.78
N GLY A 124 2.60 9.19 19.87
CA GLY A 124 2.76 9.84 21.18
C GLY A 124 3.49 9.05 22.27
N GLN A 125 3.95 7.81 22.03
CA GLN A 125 4.54 6.98 23.11
C GLN A 125 6.06 6.78 23.05
N LEU A 126 6.76 7.34 22.06
CA LEU A 126 8.23 7.31 22.00
C LEU A 126 8.86 8.60 22.56
N SER A 127 8.52 8.92 23.79
CA SER A 127 9.33 9.75 24.68
C SER A 127 9.33 9.17 26.10
N ALA A 128 9.63 7.86 26.19
CA ALA A 128 9.99 7.19 27.44
C ALA A 128 11.43 6.64 27.40
N GLY A 129 12.34 7.40 26.77
CA GLY A 129 13.76 7.35 27.11
C GLY A 129 13.98 8.14 28.40
N GLY A 130 13.64 7.56 29.55
CA GLY A 130 13.64 8.28 30.83
C GLY A 130 13.57 7.37 32.05
N ARG A 131 14.68 6.66 32.30
CA ARG A 131 15.15 6.21 33.62
C ARG A 131 14.24 5.23 34.39
N LEU A 132 14.32 3.95 34.02
CA LEU A 132 14.12 2.86 34.97
C LEU A 132 15.42 2.67 35.77
N GLY A 133 15.46 3.19 36.98
CA GLY A 133 16.58 3.02 37.89
C GLY A 133 16.86 4.30 38.66
N ASP A 134 16.22 4.43 39.81
CA ASP A 134 16.89 4.64 41.11
C ASP A 134 15.80 4.71 42.19
N ARG A 135 15.74 3.67 43.02
CA ARG A 135 15.11 3.67 44.35
C ARG A 135 16.22 3.82 45.38
#